data_AF-A0A0G1YFI6-F1
#
_entry.id   AF-A0A0G1YFI6-F1
#
_cell.length_a   1.000
_cell.length_b   1.000
_cell.length_c   1.000
_cell.angle_alpha   90.00
_cell.angle_beta   90.00
_cell.angle_gamma   90.00
#
_symmetry.space_group_name_H-M   'P 1'
#
loop_
_entity.id
_entity.type
_entity.pdbx_description
1 polymer ?
#
loop_
_entity_poly.entity_id
_entity_poly.type
_entity_poly.pdbx_seq_one_letter_code
_entity_poly.pdbx_strand_id
1 'polypeptide(L)' 'HATISMPTLDAYHLGQLFEFFLIEVVLLGKLYRIDPYGQPAVEVGKKITKKLLGGEE' A
#
# COMPACT_ATOMS: atom_id res chain seq x y z
N HIS A 1 15.61 -14.61 -6.88
CA HIS A 1 14.54 -14.39 -7.87
C HIS A 1 13.37 -15.31 -7.54
N ALA A 2 12.16 -14.77 -7.45
CA ALA A 2 10.93 -15.55 -7.31
C ALA A 2 10.17 -15.50 -8.64
N THR A 3 9.63 -16.63 -9.07
CA THR A 3 8.77 -16.73 -10.26
C THR A 3 7.38 -17.13 -9.79
N ILE A 4 6.38 -16.32 -10.13
CA ILE A 4 4.97 -16.63 -9.89
C ILE A 4 4.36 -17.02 -11.23
N SER A 5 3.82 -18.23 -11.31
CA SER A 5 3.10 -18.72 -12.49
C SER A 5 1.61 -18.60 -12.26
N MET A 6 0.89 -18.08 -13.26
CA MET A 6 -0.56 -17.99 -13.26
C MET A 6 -1.14 -18.85 -14.37
N PRO A 7 -2.29 -19.51 -14.16
CA PRO A 7 -2.89 -20.40 -15.15
C PRO A 7 -3.46 -19.62 -16.36
N THR A 8 -3.99 -18.41 -16.15
CA THR A 8 -4.55 -17.55 -17.22
C THR A 8 -4.43 -16.08 -16.82
N LEU A 9 -4.30 -15.20 -17.81
CA LEU A 9 -4.33 -13.75 -17.61
C LEU A 9 -5.75 -13.22 -17.80
N ASP A 10 -6.50 -13.16 -16.70
CA ASP A 10 -7.85 -12.56 -16.65
C ASP A 10 -8.05 -11.81 -15.33
N ALA A 11 -9.17 -11.09 -15.20
CA ALA A 11 -9.46 -10.28 -14.02
C ALA A 11 -9.57 -11.10 -12.73
N TYR A 12 -10.04 -12.35 -12.81
CA TYR A 12 -10.21 -13.21 -11.65
C TYR A 12 -8.86 -13.62 -11.07
N HIS A 13 -7.98 -14.17 -11.91
CA HIS A 13 -6.64 -14.59 -11.49
C HIS A 13 -5.74 -13.40 -11.13
N LEU A 14 -5.93 -12.25 -11.79
CA LEU A 14 -5.22 -11.02 -11.43
C LEU A 14 -5.65 -10.52 -10.03
N GLY A 15 -6.93 -10.65 -9.68
CA GLY A 15 -7.43 -10.37 -8.33
C GLY A 15 -6.74 -11.22 -7.27
N GLN A 16 -6.55 -12.52 -7.53
CA GLN A 16 -5.82 -13.41 -6.63
C GLN A 16 -4.36 -12.98 -6.44
N LEU A 17 -3.70 -12.55 -7.52
CA LEU A 17 -2.32 -12.05 -7.44
C LEU A 17 -2.24 -10.76 -6.61
N PHE A 18 -3.19 -9.84 -6.75
CA PHE A 18 -3.24 -8.63 -5.92
C PHE A 18 -3.50 -8.95 -4.46
N GLU A 19 -4.45 -9.85 -4.16
CA GLU A 19 -4.72 -10.30 -2.79
C GLU A 19 -3.47 -10.95 -2.17
N PHE A 20 -2.74 -11.78 -2.92
CA PHE A 20 -1.49 -12.38 -2.46
C PHE A 20 -0.48 -11.31 -1.97
N PHE A 21 -0.24 -10.26 -2.76
CA PHE A 21 0.67 -9.19 -2.36
C PHE A 21 0.12 -8.32 -1.23
N LEU A 22 -1.20 -8.08 -1.16
CA LEU A 22 -1.82 -7.37 -0.03
C LEU A 22 -1.64 -8.15 1.28
N ILE A 23 -1.86 -9.47 1.25
CA ILE A 23 -1.66 -10.34 2.42
C ILE A 23 -0.20 -10.34 2.83
N GLU A 24 0.75 -10.38 1.89
CA GLU A 24 2.19 -10.29 2.18
C GLU A 24 2.51 -9.04 3.01
N VAL A 25 2.00 -7.87 2.59
CA VAL A 25 2.20 -6.60 3.33
C VAL A 25 1.63 -6.68 4.75
N VAL A 26 0.44 -7.25 4.93
CA VAL A 26 -0.18 -7.42 6.26
C VAL A 26 0.65 -8.34 7.15
N LEU A 27 1.14 -9.47 6.59
CA LEU A 27 1.98 -10.41 7.31
C LEU A 27 3.33 -9.77 7.71
N LEU A 28 3.94 -9.01 6.81
CA LEU A 28 5.16 -8.26 7.09
C LEU A 28 4.94 -7.18 8.17
N GLY A 29 3.83 -6.43 8.10
CA GLY A 29 3.46 -5.47 9.14
C GLY A 29 3.36 -6.14 10.52
N LYS A 30 2.67 -7.29 10.60
CA LYS A 30 2.59 -8.07 11.83
C LYS A 30 3.95 -8.57 12.31
N LEU A 31 4.81 -9.07 11.41
CA LEU A 31 6.15 -9.57 11.74
C LEU A 31 7.05 -8.45 12.29
N TYR A 32 7.02 -7.29 11.65
CA TYR A 32 7.81 -6.12 12.06
C TYR A 32 7.17 -5.31 13.20
N ARG A 33 5.98 -5.68 13.65
CA ARG A 33 5.19 -4.94 14.66
C ARG A 33 4.93 -3.50 14.24
N ILE A 34 4.65 -3.29 12.96
CA ILE A 34 4.28 -2.02 12.33
C ILE A 34 2.83 -2.11 11.89
N ASP A 35 2.08 -1.02 12.03
CA ASP A 35 0.72 -0.92 11.47
C ASP A 35 0.80 -0.63 9.95
N PRO A 36 0.37 -1.56 9.08
CA PRO A 36 0.38 -1.35 7.63
C PRO A 36 -0.84 -0.56 7.13
N TYR A 37 -1.83 -0.29 7.98
CA TYR A 37 -3.07 0.40 7.61
C TYR A 37 -3.02 1.91 7.88
N GLY A 38 -2.18 2.32 8.84
CA GLY A 38 -1.96 3.73 9.17
C GLY A 38 -1.09 4.46 8.13
N GLN A 39 -1.45 5.72 7.84
CA GLN A 39 -0.68 6.58 6.93
C GLN A 39 -0.37 7.96 7.54
N PRO A 40 0.28 8.04 8.72
CA PRO A 40 0.46 9.29 9.46
C PRO A 40 1.32 10.33 8.71
N ALA A 41 2.28 9.87 7.90
CA ALA A 41 3.17 10.76 7.16
C ALA A 41 2.43 11.63 6.12
N VAL A 42 1.27 11.19 5.64
CA VAL A 42 0.47 11.91 4.64
C VAL A 42 -0.01 13.27 5.18
N GLU A 43 -0.34 13.35 6.46
CA GLU A 43 -0.86 14.57 7.07
C GLU A 43 0.20 15.68 7.12
N VAL A 44 1.46 15.32 7.32
CA VAL A 44 2.58 16.27 7.25
C VAL A 44 2.72 16.82 5.83
N GLY A 45 2.67 15.94 4.82
CA GLY A 45 2.70 16.33 3.41
C GLY A 45 1.58 17.31 3.06
N LYS A 46 0.34 17.01 3.48
CA LYS A 46 -0.83 17.89 3.27
C LYS A 46 -0.61 19.29 3.85
N LYS A 47 -0.11 19.39 5.10
CA LYS A 47 0.16 20.68 5.75
C LYS A 47 1.20 21.50 5.01
N ILE A 48 2.30 20.88 4.59
CA ILE A 48 3.37 21.54 3.85
C ILE A 48 2.85 22.04 2.50
N THR A 49 2.17 21.19 1.74
CA THR A 49 1.62 21.54 0.43
C THR A 49 0.60 22.68 0.54
N LYS A 50 -0.29 22.65 1.54
CA LYS A 50 -1.27 23.72 1.78
C LYS A 50 -0.59 25.08 2.02
N LYS A 51 0.48 25.11 2.83
CA LYS A 51 1.28 26.33 3.08
C LYS A 51 1.96 26.85 1.82
N LEU A 52 2.55 25.96 1.01
CA LEU A 52 3.23 26.34 -0.23
C LEU A 52 2.27 26.88 -1.29
N LEU A 53 1.04 26.38 -1.32
CA LEU A 53 0.01 26.79 -2.27
C LEU A 53 -0.82 27.99 -1.79
N GLY A 54 -0.47 28.59 -0.65
CA GLY A 54 -1.16 29.77 -0.11
C GLY A 54 -2.52 29.49 0.51
N GLY A 55 -2.82 28.24 0.89
CA GLY A 55 -4.05 27.90 1.61
C GLY A 55 -3.94 28.28 3.09
N GLU A 56 -4.82 29.15 3.58
CA GLU A 56 -4.93 29.51 5.01
C GLU A 56 -5.35 28.30 5.86
N GLU A 57 -4.79 28.18 7.07
CA GLU A 57 -4.93 27.01 7.97
C GLU A 57 -6.38 26.61 8.25
#